data_AF-A0A1P8Q5R9-F1
#
_entry.id   AF-A0A1P8Q5R9-F1
#
_cell.length_a   1.000
_cell.length_b   1.000
_cell.length_c   1.000
_cell.angle_alpha   90.00
_cell.angle_beta   90.00
_cell.angle_gamma   90.00
#
_symmetry.space_group_name_H-M   'P 1'
#
loop_
_entity.id
_entity.type
_entity.pdbx_description
1 polymer ?
#
loop_
_entity_poly.entity_id
_entity_poly.type
_entity_poly.pdbx_seq_one_letter_code
_entity_poly.pdbx_strand_id
1 'polypeptide(L)'
;MSNKTYYSVMKNDSLVLDWTTHSQDVVKTLKQDSKCILVSLSGNSSIPIDDLMDIGKLNIYEQETMDHFMNEKTCGDVYLDNAFTLIDDLEAQYNSDDSKYSFEIYLATALSKRMKLSQKMSWLLMTSFLVSRIPELKNVTFSYPGKDWSPFDSEFFDKLIEEPYEQPFTDQKVETFFESKPLSTYNYVAKAFQDLTELSKIDKNDISLNNLQSSYSFGLIRMSFELLKYFS
;
A
#
# COMPACT_ATOMS: atom_id res chain seq x y z
N MET A 1 4.30 5.27 27.82
CA MET A 1 4.23 6.63 27.25
C MET A 1 3.68 6.50 25.85
N SER A 2 2.62 7.23 25.49
CA SER A 2 2.00 7.15 24.16
C SER A 2 2.68 8.12 23.19
N ASN A 3 3.09 7.61 22.03
CA ASN A 3 3.52 8.44 20.91
C ASN A 3 2.29 8.93 20.13
N LYS A 4 2.35 10.15 19.62
CA LYS A 4 1.34 10.72 18.73
C LYS A 4 2.02 11.13 17.42
N THR A 5 1.32 10.90 16.31
CA THR A 5 1.77 11.30 14.98
C THR A 5 0.81 12.35 14.43
N TYR A 6 1.37 13.46 13.99
CA TYR A 6 0.71 14.50 13.23
C TYR A 6 1.14 14.39 11.77
N TYR A 7 0.27 14.81 10.87
CA TYR A 7 0.48 14.82 9.44
C TYR A 7 0.27 16.22 8.90
N SER A 8 0.96 16.55 7.82
CA SER A 8 0.81 17.80 7.09
C SER A 8 1.15 17.57 5.62
N VAL A 9 0.92 18.58 4.79
CA VAL A 9 1.27 18.58 3.38
C VAL A 9 2.20 19.75 3.12
N MET A 10 3.31 19.50 2.42
CA MET A 10 4.27 20.51 2.01
C MET A 10 4.25 20.73 0.50
N LYS A 11 4.53 21.96 0.08
CA LYS A 11 4.77 22.34 -1.32
C LYS A 11 5.79 23.48 -1.34
N ASN A 12 6.85 23.33 -2.14
CA ASN A 12 7.94 24.32 -2.23
C ASN A 12 8.48 24.72 -0.83
N ASP A 13 8.82 23.71 -0.02
CA ASP A 13 9.37 23.87 1.33
C ASP A 13 8.47 24.61 2.34
N SER A 14 7.19 24.81 2.02
CA SER A 14 6.21 25.44 2.89
C SER A 14 5.06 24.48 3.19
N LEU A 15 4.57 24.50 4.43
CA LEU A 15 3.34 23.77 4.78
C LEU A 15 2.15 24.45 4.08
N VAL A 16 1.38 23.65 3.34
CA VAL A 16 0.11 24.07 2.73
C VAL A 16 -1.11 23.60 3.52
N LEU A 17 -0.87 22.79 4.55
CA LEU A 17 -1.85 22.33 5.52
C LEU A 17 -1.22 22.38 6.91
N ASP A 18 -1.90 22.94 7.90
CA ASP A 18 -1.41 22.90 9.28
C ASP A 18 -1.33 21.45 9.78
N TRP A 19 -0.46 21.20 10.77
CA TRP A 19 -0.33 19.88 11.36
C TRP A 19 -1.65 19.37 11.94
N THR A 20 -2.05 18.17 11.54
CA THR A 20 -3.34 17.58 11.90
C THR A 20 -3.22 16.08 12.17
N THR A 21 -4.16 15.52 12.92
CA THR A 21 -4.33 14.06 13.04
C THR A 21 -5.41 13.51 12.10
N HIS A 22 -6.10 14.39 11.37
CA HIS A 22 -7.20 14.03 10.48
C HIS A 22 -6.66 13.62 9.11
N SER A 23 -6.70 12.32 8.85
CA SER A 23 -6.19 11.71 7.61
C SER A 23 -6.91 12.24 6.37
N GLN A 24 -8.20 12.53 6.50
CA GLN A 24 -9.07 12.98 5.41
C GLN A 24 -8.65 14.35 4.86
N ASP A 25 -8.25 15.29 5.72
CA ASP A 25 -7.83 16.64 5.29
C ASP A 25 -6.52 16.58 4.50
N VAL A 26 -5.59 15.75 4.98
CA VAL A 26 -4.29 15.50 4.35
C VAL A 26 -4.49 14.90 2.97
N VAL A 27 -5.26 13.81 2.88
CA VAL A 27 -5.52 13.11 1.62
C VAL A 27 -6.26 14.00 0.63
N LYS A 28 -7.26 14.77 1.09
CA LYS A 28 -7.96 15.74 0.23
C LYS A 28 -7.00 16.78 -0.35
N THR A 29 -6.05 17.25 0.44
CA THR A 29 -5.04 18.22 -0.02
C THR A 29 -4.07 17.59 -1.03
N LEU A 30 -3.58 16.38 -0.78
CA LEU A 30 -2.71 15.63 -1.70
C LEU A 30 -3.38 15.32 -3.06
N LYS A 31 -4.71 15.14 -3.08
CA LYS A 31 -5.48 14.92 -4.31
C LYS A 31 -5.58 16.15 -5.21
N GLN A 32 -5.42 17.36 -4.67
CA GLN A 32 -5.62 18.60 -5.42
C GLN A 32 -4.41 19.02 -6.25
N ASP A 33 -3.19 18.66 -5.84
CA ASP A 33 -1.95 19.10 -6.49
C ASP A 33 -0.88 18.00 -6.44
N SER A 34 -0.35 17.62 -7.60
CA SER A 34 0.68 16.58 -7.71
C SER A 34 2.06 16.99 -7.19
N LYS A 35 2.27 18.29 -6.91
CA LYS A 35 3.51 18.79 -6.29
C LYS A 35 3.50 18.74 -4.77
N CYS A 36 2.38 18.35 -4.18
CA CYS A 36 2.24 18.24 -2.73
C CYS A 36 2.93 16.97 -2.21
N ILE A 37 3.63 17.11 -1.09
CA ILE A 37 4.38 16.04 -0.43
C ILE A 37 3.77 15.82 0.95
N LEU A 38 3.58 14.56 1.33
CA LEU A 38 3.14 14.21 2.67
C LEU A 38 4.32 14.32 3.64
N VAL A 39 4.09 14.93 4.80
CA VAL A 39 5.02 14.90 5.93
C VAL A 39 4.34 14.43 7.20
N SER A 40 5.10 13.79 8.08
CA SER A 40 4.63 13.41 9.41
C SER A 40 5.58 13.89 10.48
N LEU A 41 5.04 14.31 11.62
CA LEU A 41 5.77 14.63 12.83
C LEU A 41 5.31 13.71 13.96
N SER A 42 6.21 12.87 14.46
CA SER A 42 5.92 11.93 15.55
C SER A 42 6.73 12.25 16.79
N GLY A 43 6.12 12.14 17.97
CA GLY A 43 6.83 12.30 19.23
C GLY A 43 5.94 12.00 20.44
N ASN A 44 6.47 12.30 21.63
CA ASN A 44 5.75 12.09 22.88
C ASN A 44 4.49 12.98 22.94
N SER A 45 3.34 12.36 23.16
CA SER A 45 2.03 13.03 23.19
C SER A 45 1.89 14.10 24.28
N SER A 46 2.72 14.08 25.32
CA SER A 46 2.72 15.11 26.37
C SER A 46 3.38 16.42 25.96
N ILE A 47 4.04 16.46 24.79
CA ILE A 47 4.77 17.61 24.30
C ILE A 47 3.87 18.41 23.33
N PRO A 48 3.76 19.74 23.49
CA PRO A 48 3.06 20.60 22.54
C PRO A 48 3.61 20.46 21.12
N ILE A 49 2.77 20.73 20.13
CA ILE A 49 3.16 20.55 18.73
C ILE A 49 4.30 21.49 18.31
N ASP A 50 4.32 22.71 18.83
CA ASP A 50 5.35 23.69 18.54
C ASP A 50 6.72 23.21 19.02
N ASP A 51 6.77 22.70 20.26
CA ASP A 51 8.00 22.11 20.81
C ASP A 51 8.38 20.82 20.08
N LEU A 52 7.40 20.02 19.62
CA LEU A 52 7.64 18.82 18.81
C LEU A 52 8.30 19.14 17.47
N MET A 53 8.12 20.33 16.89
CA MET A 53 8.79 20.67 15.63
C MET A 53 10.33 20.70 15.79
N ASP A 54 10.82 20.99 17.00
CA ASP A 54 12.25 21.09 17.29
C ASP A 54 12.88 19.74 17.70
N ILE A 55 12.11 18.86 18.34
CA ILE A 55 12.64 17.63 18.96
C ILE A 55 12.01 16.33 18.44
N GLY A 56 10.95 16.46 17.64
CA GLY A 56 10.19 15.34 17.10
C GLY A 56 10.88 14.67 15.92
N LYS A 57 10.38 13.49 15.54
CA LYS A 57 10.81 12.79 14.33
C LYS A 57 9.99 13.27 13.15
N LEU A 58 10.60 14.08 12.29
CA LEU A 58 10.05 14.46 11.00
C LEU A 58 10.34 13.37 9.94
N ASN A 59 9.32 12.93 9.22
CA ASN A 59 9.48 12.10 8.02
C ASN A 59 8.83 12.81 6.84
N ILE A 60 9.48 12.72 5.67
CA ILE A 60 9.00 13.27 4.41
C ILE A 60 8.75 12.09 3.46
N TYR A 61 7.58 12.07 2.83
CA TYR A 61 7.14 10.98 1.97
C TYR A 61 6.87 11.50 0.56
N GLU A 62 7.86 11.33 -0.31
CA GLU A 62 7.70 11.60 -1.74
C GLU A 62 6.55 10.77 -2.32
N GLN A 63 5.68 11.46 -3.06
CA GLN A 63 4.50 10.86 -3.67
C GLN A 63 4.84 10.36 -5.07
N GLU A 64 4.62 9.06 -5.29
CA GLU A 64 4.69 8.46 -6.60
C GLU A 64 3.40 8.79 -7.37
N THR A 65 3.54 9.07 -8.67
CA THR A 65 2.42 9.26 -9.60
C THR A 65 2.30 8.03 -10.49
N MET A 66 1.11 7.81 -11.04
CA MET A 66 0.88 6.72 -11.99
C MET A 66 1.80 6.85 -13.22
N ASP A 67 1.95 8.08 -13.74
CA ASP A 67 2.84 8.34 -14.87
C ASP A 67 4.30 7.99 -14.55
N HIS A 68 4.78 8.33 -13.35
CA HIS A 68 6.14 7.98 -12.95
C HIS A 68 6.33 6.46 -12.94
N PHE A 69 5.41 5.75 -12.30
CA PHE A 69 5.42 4.30 -12.19
C PHE A 69 5.36 3.61 -13.56
N MET A 70 4.48 4.05 -14.46
CA MET A 70 4.30 3.44 -15.78
C MET A 70 5.46 3.73 -16.73
N ASN A 71 6.10 4.90 -16.62
CA ASN A 71 7.27 5.24 -17.44
C ASN A 71 8.49 4.38 -17.15
N GLU A 72 8.57 3.73 -15.99
CA GLU A 72 9.68 2.84 -15.65
C GLU A 72 9.65 1.52 -16.45
N LYS A 73 8.53 1.20 -17.11
CA LYS A 73 8.40 0.05 -18.03
C LYS A 73 9.47 0.04 -19.12
N THR A 74 9.93 1.21 -19.57
CA THR A 74 10.96 1.29 -20.61
C THR A 74 12.30 0.69 -20.19
N CYS A 75 12.48 0.36 -18.90
CA CYS A 75 13.74 -0.13 -18.33
C CYS A 75 13.74 -1.63 -17.95
N GLY A 76 12.74 -2.43 -18.33
CA GLY A 76 12.71 -3.88 -18.02
C GLY A 76 12.39 -4.16 -16.55
N ASP A 77 11.31 -3.55 -16.07
CA ASP A 77 10.87 -3.67 -14.68
C ASP A 77 10.12 -4.99 -14.43
N VAL A 78 10.78 -5.92 -13.73
CA VAL A 78 10.24 -7.23 -13.36
C VAL A 78 8.90 -7.15 -12.61
N TYR A 79 8.64 -6.09 -11.84
CA TYR A 79 7.37 -5.96 -11.13
C TYR A 79 6.22 -5.68 -12.11
N LEU A 80 6.44 -4.77 -13.05
CA LEU A 80 5.48 -4.46 -14.11
C LEU A 80 5.29 -5.66 -15.06
N ASP A 81 6.34 -6.42 -15.35
CA ASP A 81 6.22 -7.65 -16.15
C ASP A 81 5.30 -8.67 -15.50
N ASN A 82 5.37 -8.84 -14.17
CA ASN A 82 4.44 -9.71 -13.45
C ASN A 82 3.00 -9.17 -13.50
N ALA A 83 2.82 -7.85 -13.41
CA ALA A 83 1.52 -7.20 -13.50
C ALA A 83 0.86 -7.46 -14.86
N PHE A 84 1.59 -7.22 -15.95
CA PHE A 84 1.09 -7.46 -17.31
C PHE A 84 0.79 -8.94 -17.55
N THR A 85 1.68 -9.84 -17.09
CA THR A 85 1.45 -11.28 -17.21
C THR A 85 0.13 -11.69 -16.53
N LEU A 86 -0.12 -11.19 -15.31
CA LEU A 86 -1.36 -11.49 -14.60
C LEU A 86 -2.59 -10.91 -15.31
N ILE A 87 -2.49 -9.69 -15.84
CA ILE A 87 -3.56 -9.04 -16.60
C ILE A 87 -3.91 -9.84 -17.86
N ASP A 88 -2.91 -10.13 -18.70
CA ASP A 88 -3.07 -10.87 -19.97
C ASP A 88 -3.72 -12.25 -19.72
N ASP A 89 -3.30 -12.94 -18.65
CA ASP A 89 -3.84 -14.24 -18.27
C ASP A 89 -5.31 -14.16 -17.82
N LEU A 90 -5.68 -13.12 -17.08
CA LEU A 90 -7.06 -12.89 -16.65
C LEU A 90 -7.97 -12.55 -17.83
N GLU A 91 -7.50 -11.70 -18.76
CA GLU A 91 -8.24 -11.38 -19.98
C GLU A 91 -8.52 -12.62 -20.82
N ALA A 92 -7.48 -13.43 -21.06
CA ALA A 92 -7.57 -14.64 -21.87
C ALA A 92 -8.56 -15.67 -21.30
N GLN A 93 -8.70 -15.74 -19.97
CA GLN A 93 -9.54 -16.73 -19.31
C GLN A 93 -10.97 -16.25 -19.04
N TYR A 94 -11.18 -14.94 -18.85
CA TYR A 94 -12.48 -14.38 -18.44
C TYR A 94 -13.17 -13.49 -19.46
N ASN A 95 -12.53 -13.12 -20.59
CA ASN A 95 -13.03 -12.10 -21.52
C ASN A 95 -13.49 -10.83 -20.80
N SER A 96 -12.82 -10.48 -19.69
CA SER A 96 -13.10 -9.27 -18.93
C SER A 96 -12.24 -8.14 -19.46
N ASP A 97 -12.82 -6.96 -19.62
CA ASP A 97 -12.06 -5.75 -19.91
C ASP A 97 -11.01 -5.51 -18.79
N ASP A 98 -9.76 -5.25 -19.19
CA ASP A 98 -8.60 -4.88 -18.37
C ASP A 98 -8.92 -4.02 -17.13
N SER A 99 -9.87 -3.10 -17.25
CA SER A 99 -10.15 -2.10 -16.22
C SER A 99 -10.62 -2.70 -14.89
N LYS A 100 -11.25 -3.89 -14.89
CA LYS A 100 -11.94 -4.42 -13.70
C LYS A 100 -11.01 -4.76 -12.52
N TYR A 101 -9.74 -5.07 -12.79
CA TYR A 101 -8.76 -5.49 -11.78
C TYR A 101 -7.42 -4.74 -11.86
N SER A 102 -7.26 -3.85 -12.85
CA SER A 102 -6.03 -3.09 -13.06
C SER A 102 -5.65 -2.25 -11.84
N PHE A 103 -6.63 -1.68 -11.13
CA PHE A 103 -6.36 -0.93 -9.90
C PHE A 103 -5.65 -1.80 -8.84
N GLU A 104 -6.21 -2.96 -8.51
CA GLU A 104 -5.65 -3.87 -7.52
C GLU A 104 -4.26 -4.34 -7.90
N ILE A 105 -4.09 -4.74 -9.16
CA ILE A 105 -2.82 -5.27 -9.67
C ILE A 105 -1.75 -4.18 -9.61
N TYR A 106 -1.97 -3.01 -10.24
CA TYR A 106 -0.94 -1.96 -10.29
C TYR A 106 -0.60 -1.40 -8.92
N LEU A 107 -1.59 -1.21 -8.03
CA LEU A 107 -1.32 -0.71 -6.69
C LEU A 107 -0.46 -1.69 -5.88
N ALA A 108 -0.78 -2.98 -5.94
CA ALA A 108 0.01 -4.03 -5.30
C ALA A 108 1.42 -4.17 -5.92
N THR A 109 1.53 -3.99 -7.24
CA THR A 109 2.82 -3.98 -7.96
C THR A 109 3.71 -2.84 -7.47
N ALA A 110 3.19 -1.61 -7.42
CA ALA A 110 3.94 -0.44 -7.00
C ALA A 110 4.40 -0.55 -5.54
N LEU A 111 3.55 -1.04 -4.63
CA LEU A 111 3.95 -1.27 -3.25
C LEU A 111 5.04 -2.35 -3.15
N SER A 112 4.88 -3.46 -3.88
CA SER A 112 5.88 -4.52 -3.95
C SER A 112 7.24 -4.00 -4.41
N LYS A 113 7.24 -3.14 -5.44
CA LYS A 113 8.44 -2.52 -5.98
C LYS A 113 9.12 -1.61 -4.97
N ARG A 114 8.37 -0.71 -4.32
CA ARG A 114 8.91 0.21 -3.30
C ARG A 114 9.51 -0.55 -2.11
N MET A 115 8.87 -1.65 -1.72
CA MET A 115 9.36 -2.54 -0.67
C MET A 115 10.48 -3.50 -1.10
N LYS A 116 10.78 -3.57 -2.41
CA LYS A 116 11.74 -4.50 -3.02
C LYS A 116 11.46 -5.96 -2.68
N LEU A 117 10.19 -6.36 -2.75
CA LEU A 117 9.77 -7.74 -2.49
C LEU A 117 10.35 -8.68 -3.56
N SER A 118 10.66 -9.93 -3.17
CA SER A 118 11.03 -10.94 -4.17
C SER A 118 9.86 -11.21 -5.11
N GLN A 119 10.14 -11.73 -6.32
CA GLN A 119 9.11 -12.04 -7.32
C GLN A 119 7.98 -12.90 -6.74
N LYS A 120 8.31 -13.96 -5.97
CA LYS A 120 7.31 -14.81 -5.31
C LYS A 120 6.42 -14.03 -4.34
N MET A 121 7.01 -13.13 -3.55
CA MET A 121 6.28 -12.37 -2.52
C MET A 121 5.46 -11.23 -3.13
N SER A 122 5.99 -10.59 -4.18
CA SER A 122 5.23 -9.63 -5.00
C SER A 122 4.03 -10.32 -5.62
N TRP A 123 4.22 -11.52 -6.17
CA TRP A 123 3.13 -12.29 -6.75
C TRP A 123 2.07 -12.63 -5.71
N LEU A 124 2.49 -13.19 -4.57
CA LEU A 124 1.58 -13.55 -3.48
C LEU A 124 0.80 -12.33 -2.94
N LEU A 125 1.44 -11.15 -2.85
CA LEU A 125 0.75 -9.92 -2.47
C LEU A 125 -0.28 -9.48 -3.52
N MET A 126 0.10 -9.45 -4.79
CA MET A 126 -0.80 -9.04 -5.88
C MET A 126 -2.01 -9.95 -5.99
N THR A 127 -1.80 -11.27 -5.99
CA THR A 127 -2.88 -12.24 -6.14
C THR A 127 -3.78 -12.29 -4.91
N SER A 128 -3.23 -12.22 -3.69
CA SER A 128 -4.06 -12.19 -2.49
C SER A 128 -4.92 -10.93 -2.46
N PHE A 129 -4.35 -9.76 -2.78
CA PHE A 129 -5.12 -8.51 -2.80
C PHE A 129 -6.20 -8.51 -3.88
N LEU A 130 -5.90 -9.04 -5.07
CA LEU A 130 -6.90 -9.23 -6.12
C LEU A 130 -8.05 -10.14 -5.67
N VAL A 131 -7.73 -11.29 -5.08
CA VAL A 131 -8.72 -12.29 -4.66
C VAL A 131 -9.56 -11.83 -3.46
N SER A 132 -8.99 -11.05 -2.55
CA SER A 132 -9.76 -10.49 -1.44
C SER A 132 -10.83 -9.48 -1.89
N ARG A 133 -10.67 -8.91 -3.09
CA ARG A 133 -11.63 -8.00 -3.73
C ARG A 133 -12.55 -8.71 -4.72
N ILE A 134 -12.04 -9.74 -5.38
CA ILE A 134 -12.75 -10.52 -6.39
C ILE A 134 -12.55 -12.02 -6.09
N PRO A 135 -13.29 -12.60 -5.13
CA PRO A 135 -13.09 -13.98 -4.69
C PRO A 135 -13.21 -15.03 -5.79
N GLU A 136 -13.96 -14.71 -6.86
CA GLU A 136 -14.14 -15.54 -8.05
C GLU A 136 -12.83 -15.86 -8.78
N LEU A 137 -11.79 -15.02 -8.62
CA LEU A 137 -10.49 -15.17 -9.29
C LEU A 137 -9.53 -16.11 -8.56
N LYS A 138 -9.91 -16.63 -7.38
CA LYS A 138 -9.05 -17.47 -6.53
C LYS A 138 -8.36 -18.58 -7.33
N ASN A 139 -9.13 -19.39 -8.06
CA ASN A 139 -8.59 -20.56 -8.78
C ASN A 139 -7.58 -20.20 -9.89
N VAL A 140 -7.72 -19.03 -10.52
CA VAL A 140 -6.84 -18.61 -11.62
C VAL A 140 -5.52 -18.08 -11.09
N THR A 141 -5.58 -17.29 -10.02
CA THR A 141 -4.40 -16.69 -9.40
C THR A 141 -3.42 -17.68 -8.76
N PHE A 142 -3.89 -18.87 -8.34
CA PHE A 142 -3.03 -19.95 -7.83
C PHE A 142 -2.25 -20.69 -8.92
N SER A 143 -2.66 -20.57 -10.19
CA SER A 143 -2.09 -21.36 -11.28
C SER A 143 -0.71 -20.85 -11.73
N TYR A 144 -0.28 -19.68 -11.27
CA TYR A 144 0.92 -19.00 -11.76
C TYR A 144 1.66 -18.22 -10.65
N PRO A 145 2.98 -17.96 -10.76
CA PRO A 145 3.93 -18.82 -11.47
C PRO A 145 4.05 -20.21 -10.82
N GLY A 146 3.32 -20.48 -9.72
CA GLY A 146 2.66 -21.74 -9.35
C GLY A 146 3.48 -23.03 -9.16
N LYS A 147 4.71 -23.13 -9.65
CA LYS A 147 5.54 -24.35 -9.55
C LYS A 147 6.40 -24.37 -8.28
N ASP A 148 6.47 -23.26 -7.57
CA ASP A 148 7.43 -23.03 -6.47
C ASP A 148 6.73 -22.76 -5.13
N TRP A 149 5.39 -22.86 -5.08
CA TRP A 149 4.63 -22.63 -3.86
C TRP A 149 4.82 -23.79 -2.89
N SER A 150 5.37 -23.49 -1.72
CA SER A 150 5.38 -24.42 -0.61
C SER A 150 3.98 -24.51 0.02
N PRO A 151 3.68 -25.58 0.77
CA PRO A 151 2.43 -25.67 1.54
C PRO A 151 2.17 -24.44 2.42
N PHE A 152 3.24 -23.86 3.00
CA PHE A 152 3.14 -22.65 3.81
C PHE A 152 2.77 -21.41 2.98
N ASP A 153 3.24 -21.29 1.73
CA ASP A 153 2.84 -20.17 0.86
C ASP A 153 1.32 -20.21 0.63
N SER A 154 0.76 -21.40 0.40
CA SER A 154 -0.69 -21.59 0.21
C SER A 154 -1.48 -21.29 1.49
N GLU A 155 -1.05 -21.81 2.64
CA GLU A 155 -1.68 -21.53 3.93
C GLU A 155 -1.65 -20.04 4.27
N PHE A 156 -0.52 -19.38 4.01
CA PHE A 156 -0.38 -17.95 4.24
C PHE A 156 -1.28 -17.14 3.30
N PHE A 157 -1.34 -17.48 2.01
CA PHE A 157 -2.26 -16.86 1.06
C PHE A 157 -3.71 -17.00 1.51
N ASP A 158 -4.14 -18.22 1.87
CA ASP A 158 -5.50 -18.48 2.32
C ASP A 158 -5.84 -17.66 3.56
N LYS A 159 -4.86 -17.50 4.47
CA LYS A 159 -5.02 -16.68 5.68
C LYS A 159 -5.13 -15.18 5.39
N LEU A 160 -4.43 -14.67 4.37
CA LEU A 160 -4.51 -13.26 3.98
C LEU A 160 -5.89 -12.89 3.41
N ILE A 161 -6.49 -13.78 2.63
CA ILE A 161 -7.77 -13.52 1.97
C ILE A 161 -8.99 -13.92 2.82
N GLU A 162 -8.77 -14.56 3.95
CA GLU A 162 -9.82 -14.86 4.92
C GLU A 162 -10.38 -13.52 5.45
N GLU A 163 -11.70 -13.34 5.40
CA GLU A 163 -12.34 -12.15 5.96
C GLU A 163 -11.91 -12.02 7.44
N PRO A 164 -11.34 -10.87 7.85
CA PRO A 164 -10.91 -10.70 9.22
C PRO A 164 -12.15 -10.60 10.11
N TYR A 165 -12.46 -11.67 10.84
CA TYR A 165 -13.26 -11.60 12.05
C TYR A 165 -12.42 -10.85 13.09
N GLU A 166 -12.53 -9.53 13.08
CA GLU A 166 -11.90 -8.56 13.98
C GLU A 166 -10.43 -8.20 13.71
N GLN A 167 -10.11 -6.90 13.81
CA GLN A 167 -8.72 -6.44 13.87
C GLN A 167 -8.08 -7.02 15.14
N PRO A 168 -6.93 -7.70 15.05
CA PRO A 168 -6.29 -8.27 16.24
C PRO A 168 -5.87 -7.19 17.25
N PHE A 169 -5.71 -5.93 16.81
CA PHE A 169 -5.38 -4.79 17.66
C PHE A 169 -6.10 -3.53 17.16
N THR A 170 -7.04 -2.99 17.95
CA THR A 170 -7.78 -1.75 17.65
C THR A 170 -7.09 -0.49 18.14
N ASP A 171 -6.24 -0.59 19.16
CA ASP A 171 -5.72 0.59 19.89
C ASP A 171 -4.19 0.67 19.99
N GLN A 172 -3.45 -0.26 19.37
CA GLN A 172 -1.99 -0.30 19.43
C GLN A 172 -1.39 -0.65 18.07
N LYS A 173 -0.48 0.20 17.57
CA LYS A 173 0.48 -0.21 16.54
C LYS A 173 1.39 -1.28 17.15
N VAL A 174 1.08 -2.54 16.90
CA VAL A 174 1.95 -3.64 17.28
C VAL A 174 3.07 -3.73 16.25
N GLU A 175 4.24 -3.22 16.62
CA GLU A 175 5.44 -3.40 15.82
C GLU A 175 5.96 -4.83 16.01
N THR A 176 5.56 -5.73 15.12
CA THR A 176 6.14 -7.07 15.03
C THR A 176 7.45 -7.02 14.26
N PHE A 177 8.53 -7.46 14.90
CA PHE A 177 9.84 -7.70 14.28
C PHE A 177 10.16 -9.19 14.36
N PHE A 178 10.35 -9.81 13.20
CA PHE A 178 10.85 -11.18 13.11
C PHE A 178 12.29 -11.12 12.65
N GLU A 179 13.22 -11.60 13.47
CA GLU A 179 14.66 -11.55 13.16
C GLU A 179 15.07 -12.65 12.17
N SER A 180 14.29 -13.72 12.02
CA SER A 180 14.59 -14.82 11.12
C SER A 180 13.88 -14.69 9.76
N LYS A 181 14.63 -14.93 8.69
CA LYS A 181 14.03 -15.38 7.42
C LYS A 181 13.58 -16.83 7.61
N PRO A 182 12.40 -17.24 7.13
CA PRO A 182 11.56 -16.55 6.14
C PRO A 182 10.43 -15.67 6.72
N LEU A 183 10.19 -15.72 8.03
CA LEU A 183 9.03 -15.09 8.69
C LEU A 183 8.98 -13.57 8.53
N SER A 184 10.13 -12.90 8.50
CA SER A 184 10.22 -11.46 8.25
C SER A 184 9.63 -11.07 6.90
N THR A 185 9.84 -11.86 5.86
CA THR A 185 9.32 -11.60 4.51
C THR A 185 7.80 -11.71 4.46
N TYR A 186 7.23 -12.76 5.06
CA TYR A 186 5.78 -12.93 5.14
C TYR A 186 5.11 -11.84 5.98
N ASN A 187 5.74 -11.42 7.09
CA ASN A 187 5.24 -10.29 7.88
C ASN A 187 5.21 -8.98 7.07
N TYR A 188 6.22 -8.74 6.22
CA TYR A 188 6.19 -7.60 5.30
C TYR A 188 5.04 -7.69 4.31
N VAL A 189 4.79 -8.88 3.74
CA VAL A 189 3.64 -9.09 2.83
C VAL A 189 2.32 -8.87 3.56
N ALA A 190 2.15 -9.36 4.79
CA ALA A 190 0.93 -9.14 5.58
C ALA A 190 0.68 -7.65 5.87
N LYS A 191 1.73 -6.91 6.27
CA LYS A 191 1.65 -5.46 6.47
C LYS A 191 1.32 -4.73 5.17
N ALA A 192 1.94 -5.14 4.07
CA ALA A 192 1.65 -4.58 2.75
C ALA A 192 0.19 -4.83 2.33
N PHE A 193 -0.33 -6.04 2.58
CA PHE A 193 -1.72 -6.37 2.28
C PHE A 193 -2.72 -5.52 3.08
N GLN A 194 -2.44 -5.30 4.37
CA GLN A 194 -3.22 -4.37 5.20
C GLN A 194 -3.16 -2.95 4.64
N ASP A 195 -1.98 -2.47 4.25
CA ASP A 195 -1.80 -1.14 3.69
C ASP A 195 -2.52 -0.98 2.34
N LEU A 196 -2.51 -1.99 1.46
CA LEU A 196 -3.27 -1.99 0.21
C LEU A 196 -4.77 -1.90 0.47
N THR A 197 -5.26 -2.65 1.45
CA THR A 197 -6.67 -2.58 1.88
C THR A 197 -7.03 -1.18 2.37
N GLU A 198 -6.16 -0.53 3.13
CA GLU A 198 -6.36 0.83 3.61
C GLU A 198 -6.28 1.87 2.48
N LEU A 199 -5.29 1.74 1.57
CA LEU A 199 -5.14 2.60 0.39
C LEU A 199 -6.33 2.48 -0.57
N SER A 200 -6.95 1.31 -0.66
CA SER A 200 -8.15 1.10 -1.50
C SER A 200 -9.36 1.92 -1.05
N LYS A 201 -9.40 2.41 0.21
CA LYS A 201 -10.49 3.25 0.75
C LYS A 201 -10.39 4.72 0.35
N ILE A 202 -9.42 5.06 -0.50
CA ILE A 202 -9.17 6.44 -0.90
C ILE A 202 -10.32 7.02 -1.74
N ASP A 203 -11.16 6.20 -2.37
CA ASP A 203 -12.36 6.60 -3.12
C ASP A 203 -13.40 7.29 -2.20
N LYS A 204 -13.73 6.67 -1.08
CA LYS A 204 -14.73 7.10 -0.09
C LYS A 204 -14.19 8.16 0.86
N ASN A 205 -12.91 8.51 0.72
CA ASN A 205 -12.19 9.38 1.64
C ASN A 205 -12.18 8.82 3.09
N ASP A 206 -12.29 7.50 3.22
CA ASP A 206 -12.34 6.77 4.49
C ASP A 206 -10.96 6.23 4.90
N ILE A 207 -9.91 6.64 4.19
CA ILE A 207 -8.53 6.29 4.51
C ILE A 207 -8.09 6.88 5.86
N SER A 208 -7.46 6.05 6.67
CA SER A 208 -6.78 6.37 7.92
C SER A 208 -5.27 6.17 7.76
N LEU A 209 -4.52 7.26 7.73
CA LEU A 209 -3.05 7.25 7.69
C LEU A 209 -2.43 6.57 8.91
N ASN A 210 -3.15 6.54 10.03
CA ASN A 210 -2.74 5.83 11.24
C ASN A 210 -2.77 4.31 11.05
N ASN A 211 -3.60 3.79 10.14
CA ASN A 211 -3.72 2.37 9.87
C ASN A 211 -2.60 1.86 8.95
N LEU A 212 -1.91 2.74 8.23
CA LEU A 212 -0.75 2.38 7.42
C LEU A 212 0.43 1.96 8.31
N GLN A 213 0.94 0.76 8.04
CA GLN A 213 1.98 0.07 8.77
C GLN A 213 3.37 0.31 8.17
N SER A 214 3.47 0.53 6.86
CA SER A 214 4.72 0.70 6.13
C SER A 214 4.97 2.13 5.70
N SER A 215 6.21 2.61 5.87
CA SER A 215 6.64 3.93 5.35
C SER A 215 6.52 4.02 3.82
N TYR A 216 6.64 2.88 3.12
CA TYR A 216 6.55 2.82 1.66
C TYR A 216 5.15 3.16 1.15
N SER A 217 4.10 2.78 1.90
CA SER A 217 2.69 2.97 1.55
C SER A 217 2.25 4.43 1.60
N PHE A 218 2.85 5.23 2.48
CA PHE A 218 2.60 6.68 2.54
C PHE A 218 3.00 7.40 1.24
N GLY A 219 3.94 6.85 0.48
CA GLY A 219 4.32 7.38 -0.83
C GLY A 219 3.36 7.04 -1.97
N LEU A 220 2.34 6.20 -1.72
CA LEU A 220 1.42 5.71 -2.74
C LEU A 220 0.01 6.32 -2.65
N ILE A 221 -0.23 7.24 -1.72
CA ILE A 221 -1.54 7.87 -1.55
C ILE A 221 -1.99 8.54 -2.86
N ARG A 222 -1.10 9.31 -3.49
CA ARG A 222 -1.38 9.98 -4.75
C ARG A 222 -1.67 8.99 -5.89
N MET A 223 -0.76 8.04 -6.12
CA MET A 223 -0.91 7.02 -7.15
C MET A 223 -2.19 6.18 -6.95
N SER A 224 -2.56 5.86 -5.71
CA SER A 224 -3.81 5.12 -5.42
C SER A 224 -5.04 5.88 -5.94
N PHE A 225 -5.07 7.20 -5.74
CA PHE A 225 -6.14 8.04 -6.27
C PHE A 225 -6.11 8.13 -7.80
N GLU A 226 -4.92 8.25 -8.40
CA GLU A 226 -4.77 8.32 -9.86
C GLU A 226 -5.20 7.01 -10.52
N LEU A 227 -4.71 5.87 -10.04
CA LEU A 227 -5.09 4.54 -10.54
C LEU A 227 -6.60 4.33 -10.48
N LEU A 228 -7.26 4.68 -9.36
CA LEU A 228 -8.72 4.62 -9.29
C LEU A 228 -9.36 5.46 -10.39
N LYS A 229 -8.98 6.74 -10.52
CA LYS A 229 -9.57 7.61 -11.56
C LYS A 229 -9.45 7.03 -12.98
N TYR A 230 -8.39 6.26 -13.26
CA TYR A 230 -8.17 5.64 -14.57
C TYR A 230 -8.91 4.30 -14.75
N PHE A 231 -9.10 3.53 -13.68
CA PHE A 231 -9.60 2.15 -13.76
C PHE A 231 -10.96 1.92 -13.06
N SER A 232 -11.54 2.94 -12.39
CA SER A 232 -12.87 2.90 -11.75
C SER A 232 -13.98 3.49 -12.60
#